data_AF-A0A354YFG4-F1
#
_entry.id   AF-A0A354YFG4-F1
#
_cell.length_a   1.000
_cell.length_b   1.000
_cell.length_c   1.000
_cell.angle_alpha   90.00
_cell.angle_beta   90.00
_cell.angle_gamma   90.00
#
_symmetry.space_group_name_H-M   'P 1'
#
loop_
_entity.id
_entity.type
_entity.pdbx_description
1 polymer ?
#
loop_
_entity_poly.entity_id
_entity_poly.type
_entity_poly.pdbx_seq_one_letter_code
_entity_poly.pdbx_strand_id
1 'polypeptide(L)'
;MPAQSSTSPGQRPLAQLLRVLRWGTAALLSLLLLLDLAFPLPLPASRDTSTLVVARDGTPLRAFADADGVWRYPATPESVSPLYLQALLTYEDRWFWRHPGV
;
A
#
# COMPACT_ATOMS: atom_id res chain seq x y z
N MET A 1 -11.56 63.65 -30.46
CA MET A 1 -11.15 62.36 -31.05
C MET A 1 -10.89 61.37 -29.92
N PRO A 2 -11.33 60.10 -30.04
CA PRO A 2 -11.54 59.20 -28.91
C PRO A 2 -10.39 58.22 -28.69
N ALA A 3 -10.27 57.67 -27.48
CA ALA A 3 -9.76 56.33 -27.26
C ALA A 3 -10.40 55.77 -25.97
N GLN A 4 -11.55 55.10 -26.13
CA GLN A 4 -12.15 54.28 -25.09
C GLN A 4 -11.44 52.92 -25.13
N SER A 5 -10.64 52.60 -24.12
CA SER A 5 -10.01 51.29 -23.97
C SER A 5 -10.98 50.30 -23.32
N SER A 6 -11.46 49.35 -24.11
CA SER A 6 -12.30 48.23 -23.71
C SER A 6 -11.54 47.28 -22.79
N THR A 7 -11.90 47.26 -21.50
CA THR A 7 -11.42 46.24 -20.56
C THR A 7 -12.35 45.04 -20.65
N SER A 8 -11.90 43.95 -21.27
CA SER A 8 -12.69 42.73 -21.47
C SER A 8 -12.97 42.02 -20.13
N PRO A 9 -14.23 41.80 -19.72
CA PRO A 9 -14.58 41.28 -18.40
C PRO A 9 -14.69 39.74 -18.35
N GLY A 10 -14.04 39.00 -19.26
CA GLY A 10 -14.32 37.57 -19.47
C GLY A 10 -13.37 36.55 -18.83
N GLN A 11 -12.17 36.92 -18.37
CA GLN A 11 -11.09 35.95 -18.11
C GLN A 11 -10.87 35.57 -16.63
N ARG A 12 -11.51 36.28 -15.69
CA ARG A 12 -11.31 36.08 -14.24
C ARG A 12 -11.94 34.80 -13.64
N PRO A 13 -13.11 34.29 -14.09
CA PRO A 13 -13.75 33.17 -13.39
C PRO A 13 -12.99 31.84 -13.57
N LEU A 14 -12.36 31.64 -14.73
CA LEU A 14 -11.66 30.40 -15.05
C LEU A 14 -10.34 30.25 -14.27
N ALA A 15 -9.56 31.34 -14.15
CA ALA A 15 -8.33 31.34 -13.36
C ALA A 15 -8.58 31.16 -11.85
N GLN A 16 -9.68 31.71 -11.34
CA GLN A 16 -10.10 31.51 -9.94
C GLN A 16 -10.56 30.08 -9.69
N LEU A 17 -11.34 29.50 -10.61
CA LEU A 17 -11.77 28.10 -10.53
C LEU A 17 -10.56 27.14 -10.52
N LEU A 18 -9.59 27.34 -11.42
CA LEU A 18 -8.37 26.53 -11.46
C LEU A 18 -7.56 26.65 -10.17
N ARG A 19 -7.49 27.84 -9.57
CA ARG A 19 -6.80 28.07 -8.30
C ARG A 19 -7.50 27.35 -7.15
N VAL A 20 -8.82 27.44 -7.06
CA VAL A 20 -9.63 26.73 -6.06
C VAL A 20 -9.47 25.23 -6.22
N LEU A 21 -9.56 24.71 -7.45
CA LEU A 21 -9.38 23.29 -7.73
C LEU A 21 -7.99 22.82 -7.31
N ARG A 22 -6.94 23.57 -7.66
CA ARG A 22 -5.55 23.25 -7.27
C ARG A 22 -5.36 23.15 -5.75
N TRP A 23 -5.86 24.13 -5.00
CA TRP A 23 -5.75 24.13 -3.55
C TRP A 23 -6.65 23.07 -2.89
N GLY A 24 -7.84 22.84 -3.45
CA GLY A 24 -8.72 21.75 -3.02
C GLY A 24 -8.08 20.38 -3.21
N THR A 25 -7.48 20.11 -4.37
CA THR A 25 -6.74 18.87 -4.62
C THR A 25 -5.53 18.74 -3.70
N ALA A 26 -4.75 19.82 -3.51
CA ALA A 26 -3.61 19.79 -2.60
C ALA A 26 -4.01 19.51 -1.14
N ALA A 27 -5.10 20.12 -0.68
CA ALA A 27 -5.65 19.89 0.66
C ALA A 27 -6.16 18.44 0.81
N LEU A 28 -6.85 17.91 -0.19
CA LEU A 28 -7.33 16.52 -0.19
C LEU A 28 -6.17 15.53 -0.14
N LEU A 29 -5.15 15.68 -0.99
CA LEU A 29 -3.98 14.79 -0.99
C LEU A 29 -3.21 14.88 0.33
N SER A 30 -3.06 16.09 0.88
CA SER A 30 -2.41 16.27 2.19
C SER A 30 -3.19 15.57 3.30
N LEU A 31 -4.53 15.66 3.28
CA LEU A 31 -5.38 14.97 4.25
C LEU A 31 -5.26 13.45 4.11
N LEU A 32 -5.28 12.91 2.89
CA LEU A 32 -5.12 11.47 2.65
C LEU A 32 -3.75 10.98 3.15
N LEU A 33 -2.68 11.74 2.90
CA LEU A 33 -1.35 11.40 3.41
C LEU A 33 -1.28 11.45 4.94
N LEU A 34 -1.91 12.45 5.56
CA LEU A 34 -1.97 12.53 7.03
C LEU A 34 -2.73 11.36 7.63
N LEU A 35 -3.81 10.90 6.98
CA LEU A 35 -4.55 9.72 7.40
C LEU A 35 -3.70 8.45 7.26
N ASP A 36 -3.02 8.25 6.13
CA ASP A 36 -2.13 7.12 5.91
C ASP A 36 -1.03 7.02 6.98
N LEU A 37 -0.41 8.16 7.32
CA LEU A 37 0.61 8.25 8.37
C LEU A 37 0.04 8.07 9.79
N ALA A 38 -1.20 8.51 10.03
CA ALA A 38 -1.84 8.39 11.35
C ALA A 38 -2.36 6.97 11.63
N PHE A 39 -2.65 6.20 10.59
CA PHE A 39 -3.18 4.84 10.68
C PHE A 39 -2.27 3.83 9.98
N PRO A 40 -1.03 3.61 10.48
CA PRO A 40 -0.12 2.66 9.86
C PRO A 40 -0.70 1.24 9.96
N LEU A 41 -0.46 0.43 8.92
CA LEU A 41 -0.83 -0.98 8.97
C LEU A 41 -0.09 -1.67 10.14
N PRO A 42 -0.79 -2.51 10.94
CA PRO A 42 -0.15 -3.29 11.99
C PRO A 42 0.73 -4.38 11.33
N LEU A 43 2.01 -4.06 11.14
CA LEU A 43 2.98 -5.03 10.67
C LEU A 43 3.36 -5.96 11.84
N PRO A 44 3.42 -7.29 11.61
CA PRO A 44 3.84 -8.23 12.65
C PRO A 44 5.22 -7.86 13.16
N ALA A 45 5.37 -7.81 14.48
CA ALA A 45 6.68 -7.57 15.08
C ALA A 45 7.57 -8.79 14.79
N SER A 46 8.89 -8.58 14.75
CA SER A 46 9.86 -9.69 14.62
C SER A 46 9.76 -10.75 15.73
N ARG A 47 8.99 -10.47 16.80
CA ARG A 47 8.68 -11.40 17.90
C ARG A 47 7.49 -12.31 17.64
N ASP A 48 6.71 -12.10 16.57
CA ASP A 48 5.53 -12.89 16.24
C ASP A 48 5.88 -14.14 15.40
N THR A 49 7.15 -14.55 15.41
CA THR A 49 7.64 -15.68 14.59
C THR A 49 7.99 -16.86 15.48
N SER A 50 7.62 -18.06 15.05
CA SER A 50 8.00 -19.30 15.72
C SER A 50 9.51 -19.52 15.67
N THR A 51 10.06 -20.16 16.71
CA THR A 51 11.48 -20.55 16.71
C THR A 51 11.64 -21.93 16.08
N LEU A 52 12.40 -22.00 14.98
CA LEU A 52 12.75 -23.26 14.32
C LEU A 52 14.22 -23.62 14.62
N VAL A 53 14.41 -24.72 15.35
CA VAL A 53 15.72 -25.32 15.58
C VAL A 53 16.04 -26.23 14.40
N VAL A 54 17.15 -25.95 13.73
CA VAL A 54 17.65 -26.70 12.59
C VAL A 54 18.99 -27.36 12.89
N ALA A 55 19.26 -28.49 12.24
CA ALA A 55 20.58 -29.08 12.18
C ALA A 55 21.54 -28.22 11.34
N ARG A 56 22.83 -28.57 11.33
CA ARG A 56 23.85 -27.84 10.56
C ARG A 56 23.56 -27.78 9.06
N ASP A 57 22.89 -28.79 8.53
CA ASP A 57 22.47 -28.90 7.13
C ASP A 57 21.14 -28.19 6.84
N GLY A 58 20.52 -27.53 7.83
CA GLY A 58 19.23 -26.86 7.71
C GLY A 58 18.01 -27.76 7.95
N THR A 59 18.21 -29.06 8.21
CA THR A 59 17.10 -29.98 8.49
C THR A 59 16.38 -29.59 9.78
N PRO A 60 15.04 -29.43 9.77
CA PRO A 60 14.27 -29.13 10.99
C PRO A 60 14.44 -30.22 12.06
N LEU A 61 14.83 -29.81 13.27
CA LEU A 61 14.92 -30.70 14.44
C LEU A 61 13.72 -30.50 15.39
N ARG A 62 13.30 -29.25 15.59
CA ARG A 62 12.16 -28.90 16.45
C ARG A 62 11.67 -27.51 16.11
N ALA A 63 10.36 -27.29 16.16
CA ALA A 63 9.80 -25.95 16.19
C ALA A 63 9.10 -25.67 17.52
N PHE A 64 9.12 -24.39 17.90
CA PHE A 64 8.41 -23.84 19.04
C PHE A 64 7.42 -22.81 18.53
N ALA A 65 6.17 -22.94 18.94
CA ALA A 65 5.13 -21.95 18.65
C ALA A 65 5.50 -20.56 19.19
N ASP A 66 4.91 -19.53 18.61
CA ASP A 66 5.03 -18.17 19.13
C ASP A 66 4.24 -17.97 20.43
N ALA A 67 4.19 -16.72 20.91
CA ALA A 67 3.51 -16.35 22.15
C ALA A 67 2.01 -16.69 22.15
N ASP A 68 1.38 -16.80 20.97
CA ASP A 68 -0.04 -17.13 20.82
C ASP A 68 -0.27 -18.64 20.63
N GLY A 69 0.79 -19.46 20.67
CA GLY A 69 0.70 -20.89 20.38
C GLY A 69 0.56 -21.22 18.89
N VAL A 70 0.78 -20.24 18.01
CA VAL A 70 0.70 -20.43 16.56
C VAL A 70 2.06 -20.80 15.98
N TRP A 71 2.03 -21.66 14.96
CA TRP A 71 3.21 -22.11 14.25
C TRP A 71 3.36 -21.27 12.97
N ARG A 72 4.25 -20.28 12.99
CA ARG A 72 4.53 -19.35 11.90
C ARG A 72 5.95 -19.56 11.40
N TYR A 73 6.09 -20.15 10.21
CA TYR A 73 7.36 -20.40 9.57
C TYR A 73 7.67 -19.34 8.50
N PRO A 74 8.93 -18.88 8.39
CA PRO A 74 9.33 -18.06 7.26
C PRO A 74 9.22 -18.89 5.98
N ALA A 75 8.57 -18.32 4.96
CA ALA A 75 8.46 -18.90 3.63
C ALA A 75 8.79 -17.84 2.59
N THR A 76 9.37 -18.27 1.48
CA THR A 76 9.59 -17.43 0.30
C THR A 76 8.79 -18.00 -0.87
N PRO A 77 8.49 -17.21 -1.91
CA PRO A 77 7.83 -17.74 -3.11
C PRO A 77 8.56 -18.95 -3.73
N GLU A 78 9.89 -19.00 -3.60
CA GLU A 78 10.72 -20.10 -4.10
C GLU A 78 10.67 -21.35 -3.22
N SER A 79 10.30 -21.20 -1.94
CA SER A 79 10.20 -22.31 -0.99
C SER A 79 8.85 -23.05 -1.06
N VAL A 80 7.93 -22.60 -1.92
CA VAL A 80 6.60 -23.19 -2.08
C VAL A 80 6.36 -23.65 -3.51
N SER A 81 5.39 -24.56 -3.69
CA SER A 81 5.05 -25.07 -5.02
C SER A 81 4.54 -23.95 -5.94
N PRO A 82 5.02 -23.86 -7.19
CA PRO A 82 4.45 -22.94 -8.18
C PRO A 82 2.96 -23.17 -8.42
N LEU A 83 2.49 -24.42 -8.30
CA LEU A 83 1.06 -24.75 -8.44
C LEU A 83 0.23 -24.22 -7.26
N TYR A 84 0.81 -24.19 -6.06
CA TYR A 84 0.16 -23.58 -4.91
C TYR A 84 -0.01 -22.08 -5.12
N LEU A 85 1.04 -21.38 -5.56
CA LEU A 85 0.95 -19.95 -5.88
C LEU A 85 -0.07 -19.68 -6.98
N GLN A 86 -0.10 -20.50 -8.03
CA GLN A 86 -1.11 -20.38 -9.09
C GLN A 86 -2.53 -20.53 -8.54
N ALA A 87 -2.78 -21.54 -7.71
CA ALA A 87 -4.08 -21.78 -7.10
C ALA A 87 -4.48 -20.62 -6.17
N LEU A 88 -3.57 -20.20 -5.29
CA LEU A 88 -3.78 -19.11 -4.33
C LEU A 88 -4.14 -17.80 -5.04
N LEU A 89 -3.32 -17.39 -6.02
CA LEU A 89 -3.59 -16.17 -6.78
C LEU A 89 -4.88 -16.29 -7.59
N THR A 90 -5.15 -17.44 -8.21
CA THR A 90 -6.39 -17.58 -9.00
C THR A 90 -7.64 -17.53 -8.12
N TYR A 91 -7.56 -18.09 -6.91
CA TYR A 91 -8.69 -18.21 -5.98
C TYR A 91 -8.93 -16.91 -5.19
N GLU A 92 -7.88 -16.35 -4.59
CA GLU A 92 -7.99 -15.17 -3.71
C GLU A 92 -7.97 -13.86 -4.50
N ASP A 93 -6.95 -13.66 -5.35
CA ASP A 93 -6.79 -12.43 -6.12
C ASP A 93 -6.13 -12.65 -7.49
N ARG A 94 -6.98 -12.88 -8.50
CA ARG A 94 -6.53 -13.14 -9.87
C ARG A 94 -5.79 -11.97 -10.51
N TRP A 95 -5.92 -10.76 -9.95
CA TRP A 95 -5.32 -9.53 -10.47
C TRP A 95 -4.20 -9.02 -9.59
N PHE A 96 -3.68 -9.86 -8.68
CA PHE A 96 -2.57 -9.54 -7.78
C PHE A 96 -1.42 -8.76 -8.47
N TRP A 97 -1.03 -9.19 -9.67
CA TRP A 97 0.07 -8.55 -10.42
C TRP A 97 -0.31 -7.29 -11.22
N ARG A 98 -1.59 -6.92 -11.23
CA ARG A 98 -2.13 -5.84 -12.07
C ARG A 98 -2.76 -4.71 -11.26
N HIS A 99 -3.06 -4.93 -9.98
CA HIS A 99 -3.61 -3.88 -9.14
C HIS A 99 -2.48 -2.96 -8.61
N PRO A 100 -2.69 -1.64 -8.53
CA PRO A 100 -1.67 -0.68 -8.08
C PRO A 100 -1.46 -0.66 -6.55
N GLY A 101 -1.57 -1.82 -5.90
CA GLY A 101 -1.66 -1.94 -4.42
C GLY A 101 -3.07 -1.70 -3.88
N VAL A 102 -3.24 -1.88 -2.57
CA VAL A 102 -4.42 -1.50 -1.77
C VAL A 102 -3.99 -0.41 -0.80
#